data_AF-A0A840SSW4-F1
#
_entry.id   AF-A0A840SSW4-F1
#
_cell.length_a   1.000
_cell.length_b   1.000
_cell.length_c   1.000
_cell.angle_alpha   90.00
_cell.angle_beta   90.00
_cell.angle_gamma   90.00
#
_symmetry.space_group_name_H-M   'P 1'
#
loop_
_entity.id
_entity.type
_entity.pdbx_description
1 polymer ?
#
loop_
_entity_poly.entity_id
_entity_poly.type
_entity_poly.pdbx_seq_one_letter_code
_entity_poly.pdbx_strand_id
1 'polypeptide(L)'
;MADQPSLRPGWRLLAAVYPFAAGAAAVNLFFLSLILSWVGVPVLTPNWSVVGGLVIGVPAAWAFARHLRRLMAKADETPKA
;
A
#
# COMPACT_ATOMS: atom_id res chain seq x y z
N MET A 1 -20.13 -13.38 -24.43
CA MET A 1 -19.69 -12.09 -23.85
C MET A 1 -18.76 -12.47 -22.71
N ALA A 2 -17.45 -12.41 -22.94
CA ALA A 2 -16.45 -12.95 -22.03
C ALA A 2 -16.55 -12.27 -20.65
N ASP A 3 -16.66 -13.07 -19.59
CA ASP A 3 -16.40 -12.66 -18.22
C ASP A 3 -14.98 -12.09 -18.17
N GLN A 4 -14.85 -10.78 -18.33
CA GLN A 4 -13.61 -10.09 -18.00
C GLN A 4 -13.43 -10.24 -16.48
N PRO A 5 -12.37 -10.91 -16.00
CA PRO A 5 -12.13 -11.00 -14.57
C PRO A 5 -11.96 -9.56 -14.06
N SER A 6 -12.91 -9.13 -13.24
CA SER A 6 -12.97 -7.76 -12.74
C SER A 6 -11.59 -7.35 -12.18
N LEU A 7 -10.96 -6.30 -12.72
CA LEU A 7 -9.62 -5.83 -12.26
C LEU A 7 -9.64 -5.17 -10.87
N ARG A 8 -10.76 -5.26 -10.14
CA ARG A 8 -10.94 -4.63 -8.83
C ARG A 8 -10.27 -5.48 -7.77
N PRO A 9 -9.22 -5.03 -7.06
CA PRO A 9 -8.61 -5.81 -6.00
C PRO A 9 -9.70 -6.31 -5.04
N GLY A 10 -9.77 -7.63 -4.86
CA GLY A 10 -10.76 -8.21 -3.96
C GLY A 10 -10.55 -7.63 -2.56
N TRP A 11 -11.64 -7.26 -1.88
CA TRP A 11 -11.59 -6.64 -0.55
C TRP A 11 -10.71 -7.41 0.45
N ARG A 12 -10.65 -8.75 0.35
CA ARG A 12 -9.76 -9.61 1.15
C ARG A 12 -8.27 -9.37 0.88
N LEU A 13 -7.89 -9.19 -0.39
CA LEU A 13 -6.50 -8.91 -0.77
C LEU A 13 -6.09 -7.52 -0.28
N LEU A 14 -6.98 -6.54 -0.45
CA LEU A 14 -6.77 -5.18 0.00
C LEU A 14 -6.63 -5.13 1.53
N ALA A 15 -7.52 -5.80 2.26
CA ALA A 15 -7.47 -5.87 3.73
C ALA A 15 -6.22 -6.57 4.27
N ALA A 16 -5.71 -7.59 3.58
CA ALA A 16 -4.47 -8.27 3.97
C ALA A 16 -3.22 -7.41 3.71
N VAL A 17 -3.18 -6.68 2.59
CA VAL A 17 -2.06 -5.81 2.21
C VAL A 17 -2.08 -4.49 2.99
N TYR A 18 -3.27 -4.00 3.37
CA TYR A 18 -3.45 -2.72 4.04
C TYR A 18 -2.62 -2.53 5.33
N PRO A 19 -2.60 -3.44 6.31
CA PRO A 19 -1.80 -3.24 7.54
C PRO A 19 -0.30 -3.18 7.24
N PHE A 20 0.18 -3.94 6.25
CA PHE A 20 1.57 -3.87 5.81
C PHE A 20 1.90 -2.54 5.15
N ALA A 21 1.03 -2.07 4.24
CA ALA A 21 1.22 -0.80 3.55
C ALA A 21 1.13 0.40 4.51
N ALA A 22 0.15 0.40 5.41
CA ALA A 22 -0.03 1.43 6.43
C ALA A 22 1.12 1.44 7.44
N GLY A 23 1.57 0.26 7.90
CA GLY A 23 2.73 0.14 8.77
C GLY A 23 4.01 0.65 8.10
N ALA A 24 4.27 0.22 6.85
CA ALA A 24 5.41 0.70 6.09
C ALA A 24 5.37 2.22 5.88
N ALA A 25 4.21 2.78 5.53
CA ALA A 25 4.04 4.22 5.37
C ALA A 25 4.24 4.99 6.68
N ALA A 26 3.71 4.50 7.80
CA ALA A 26 3.87 5.13 9.12
C ALA A 26 5.33 5.20 9.55
N VAL A 27 6.06 4.09 9.41
CA VAL A 27 7.48 4.00 9.76
C VAL A 27 8.32 4.90 8.84
N ASN A 28 8.06 4.89 7.53
CA ASN A 28 8.75 5.77 6.60
C ASN A 28 8.45 7.25 6.86
N LEU A 29 7.22 7.62 7.22
CA LEU A 29 6.87 9.00 7.55
C LEU A 29 7.56 9.47 8.83
N PHE A 30 7.69 8.58 9.82
CA PHE A 30 8.42 8.86 11.05
C PHE A 30 9.91 9.09 10.76
N PHE A 31 10.55 8.17 10.04
CA PHE A 31 11.95 8.30 9.64
C PHE A 31 12.20 9.55 8.78
N LEU A 32 11.30 9.85 7.85
CA LEU A 32 11.35 11.08 7.06
C LEU A 32 11.34 12.32 7.97
N SER A 33 10.51 12.33 9.01
CA SER A 33 10.47 13.45 9.95
C SER A 33 11.78 13.61 10.74
N LEU A 34 12.49 12.51 11.04
CA LEU A 34 13.80 12.57 11.68
C LEU A 34 14.86 13.18 10.75
N ILE A 35 14.83 12.84 9.47
CA ILE A 35 15.72 13.42 8.45
C ILE A 35 15.41 14.91 8.27
N LEU A 36 14.13 15.27 8.17
CA LEU A 36 13.70 16.67 8.05
C LEU A 36 14.04 17.49 9.30
N SER A 37 14.14 16.86 10.46
CA SER A 37 14.62 17.51 11.68
C SER A 37 16.05 18.02 11.56
N TRP A 38 16.89 17.40 10.74
CA TRP A 38 18.24 17.91 10.47
C TRP A 38 18.23 19.18 9.61
N VAL A 39 17.12 19.44 8.90
CA VAL A 39 16.89 20.64 8.08
C VAL A 39 16.16 21.73 8.88
N GLY A 40 15.91 21.52 10.17
CA GLY A 40 15.24 22.47 11.07
C GLY A 40 13.71 22.39 11.07
N VAL A 41 13.12 21.36 10.45
CA VAL A 41 11.68 21.12 10.48
C VAL A 41 11.31 20.41 11.79
N PRO A 42 10.20 20.78 12.47
CA PRO A 42 9.78 20.09 13.70
C PRO A 42 9.55 18.59 13.48
N VAL A 43 10.06 17.78 14.42
CA VAL A 43 9.91 16.32 14.42
C VAL A 43 8.43 15.97 14.50
N LEU A 44 7.97 15.10 13.60
CA LEU A 44 6.59 14.66 13.60
C LEU A 44 6.39 13.68 14.76
N THR A 45 5.40 13.95 15.62
CA THR A 45 5.12 13.08 16.77
C THR A 45 4.74 11.67 16.27
N PRO A 46 5.16 10.58 16.94
CA PRO A 46 4.87 9.21 16.49
C PRO A 46 3.39 8.96 16.17
N ASN A 47 2.48 9.54 16.97
CA ASN A 47 1.04 9.45 16.75
C ASN A 47 0.62 10.05 15.39
N TRP A 48 1.19 11.19 15.01
CA TRP A 48 0.94 11.84 13.73
C TRP A 48 1.55 11.07 12.57
N SER A 49 2.70 10.43 12.77
CA SER A 49 3.29 9.52 11.77
C SER A 49 2.41 8.31 11.50
N VAL A 50 1.78 7.74 12.52
CA VAL A 50 0.82 6.64 12.37
C VAL A 50 -0.44 7.09 11.63
N VAL A 51 -1.02 8.24 11.98
CA VAL A 51 -2.19 8.78 11.28
C VAL A 51 -1.87 9.11 9.83
N GLY A 52 -0.74 9.77 9.56
CA GLY A 52 -0.29 10.07 8.20
C GLY A 52 0.01 8.79 7.40
N GLY A 53 0.63 7.80 8.05
CA GLY A 53 0.87 6.48 7.47
C GLY A 53 -0.40 5.70 7.19
N LEU A 54 -1.45 5.86 8.00
CA LEU A 54 -2.75 5.25 7.75
C LEU A 54 -3.43 5.87 6.52
N VAL A 55 -3.38 7.19 6.39
CA VAL A 55 -3.95 7.93 5.25
C VAL A 55 -3.19 7.66 3.95
N ILE A 56 -1.85 7.72 3.98
CA ILE A 56 -0.99 7.44 2.81
C ILE A 56 -0.91 5.94 2.51
N GLY A 57 -1.10 5.11 3.53
CA GLY A 57 -1.15 3.66 3.41
C GLY A 57 -2.32 3.17 2.56
N VAL A 58 -3.45 3.89 2.53
CA VAL A 58 -4.62 3.55 1.69
C VAL A 58 -4.28 3.58 0.18
N PRO A 59 -3.80 4.70 -0.40
CA PRO A 59 -3.44 4.74 -1.82
C PRO A 59 -2.26 3.80 -2.14
N ALA A 60 -1.30 3.64 -1.23
CA ALA A 60 -0.20 2.70 -1.39
C ALA A 60 -0.69 1.24 -1.44
N ALA A 61 -1.58 0.85 -0.52
CA ALA A 61 -2.20 -0.49 -0.50
C ALA A 61 -3.02 -0.76 -1.76
N TRP A 62 -3.76 0.25 -2.24
CA TRP A 62 -4.55 0.12 -3.46
C TRP A 62 -3.68 -0.06 -4.70
N ALA A 63 -2.59 0.71 -4.83
CA ALA A 63 -1.63 0.56 -5.91
C ALA A 63 -0.99 -0.84 -5.92
N PHE A 64 -0.56 -1.33 -4.75
CA PHE A 64 -0.02 -2.68 -4.59
C PHE A 64 -1.06 -3.78 -4.89
N ALA A 65 -2.28 -3.66 -4.36
CA ALA A 65 -3.33 -4.64 -4.60
C ALA A 65 -3.74 -4.71 -6.07
N ARG A 66 -3.74 -3.57 -6.77
CA ARG A 66 -3.92 -3.51 -8.22
C ARG A 66 -2.77 -4.18 -8.97
N HIS A 67 -1.53 -3.97 -8.53
CA HIS A 67 -0.35 -4.61 -9.12
C HIS A 67 -0.37 -6.13 -8.94
N LEU A 68 -0.66 -6.61 -7.73
CA LEU A 68 -0.79 -8.04 -7.43
C LEU A 68 -1.89 -8.70 -8.24
N ARG A 69 -3.04 -8.04 -8.45
CA ARG A 69 -4.10 -8.55 -9.34
C ARG A 69 -3.66 -8.68 -10.79
N ARG A 70 -2.85 -7.75 -11.30
CA ARG A 70 -2.29 -7.88 -12.65
C ARG A 70 -1.34 -9.08 -12.76
N LEU A 71 -0.55 -9.34 -11.72
CA LEU A 71 0.33 -10.51 -11.67
C LEU A 71 -0.48 -11.82 -11.59
N MET A 72 -1.53 -11.87 -10.77
CA MET A 72 -2.43 -13.02 -10.69
C MET A 72 -3.14 -13.30 -12.01
N ALA A 73 -3.68 -12.27 -12.67
CA ALA A 73 -4.30 -12.42 -13.98
C ALA A 73 -3.31 -12.97 -15.03
N LYS A 74 -2.07 -12.49 -15.01
CA LYS A 74 -1.00 -12.97 -15.90
C LYS A 74 -0.58 -14.41 -15.58
N ALA A 75 -0.64 -14.83 -14.32
CA ALA A 75 -0.36 -16.20 -13.91
C ALA A 75 -1.47 -17.17 -14.33
N ASP A 76 -2.73 -16.77 -14.18
CA ASP A 76 -3.90 -17.55 -14.64
C ASP A 76 -3.96 -17.66 -16.17
N GLU A 77 -3.42 -16.69 -16.91
CA GLU A 77 -3.25 -16.76 -18.37
C GLU A 77 -2.14 -17.74 -18.81
N THR A 78 -1.28 -18.20 -17.90
CA THR A 78 -0.26 -19.20 -18.25
C THR A 78 -0.97 -20.53 -18.55
N PRO A 79 -0.85 -21.07 -19.78
CA PRO A 79 -1.65 -22.21 -20.21
C PRO A 79 -1.48 -23.44 -19.32
N LYS A 80 -2.60 -24.07 -18.96
CA LYS A 80 -2.62 -25.48 -18.50
C LYS A 80 -1.90 -26.32 -19.56
N ALA A 81 -0.67 -26.73 -19.23
CA ALA A 81 0.02 -27.83 -19.88
C ALA A 81 -0.52 -29.17 -19.37
#